data_AF-A0A932UFI5-F1
#
_entry.id   AF-A0A932UFI5-F1
#
_cell.length_a   1.000
_cell.length_b   1.000
_cell.length_c   1.000
_cell.angle_alpha   90.00
_cell.angle_beta   90.00
_cell.angle_gamma   90.00
#
_symmetry.space_group_name_H-M   'P 1'
#
loop_
_entity.id
_entity.type
_entity.pdbx_description
1 polymer ?
#
loop_
_entity_poly.entity_id
_entity_poly.type
_entity_poly.pdbx_seq_one_letter_code
_entity_poly.pdbx_strand_id
1 'polypeptide(L)'
;MVKRLVGLIAVAAVVATLWVLNCSGPKPVVGEVRLVEPTAPGAPYRVEATVRNDRSGEGQIEVKVRLREKTSGHTVQQELKADLKSNEQTLIVAELKAPAGSYTPEVEVEYPPR
;
A
#
# COMPACT_ATOMS: atom_id res chain seq x y z
N MET A 1 14.54 -0.73 -51.16
CA MET A 1 14.30 0.37 -50.20
C MET A 1 13.13 0.08 -49.26
N VAL A 2 11.97 -0.38 -49.75
CA VAL A 2 10.75 -0.72 -48.96
C VAL A 2 10.95 -1.74 -47.83
N LYS A 3 11.74 -2.82 -48.04
CA LYS A 3 11.97 -3.85 -47.00
C LYS A 3 12.67 -3.34 -45.74
N ARG A 4 13.45 -2.25 -45.82
CA ARG A 4 14.11 -1.63 -44.65
C ARG A 4 13.15 -0.78 -43.81
N LEU A 5 12.13 -0.19 -44.44
CA LEU A 5 11.10 0.60 -43.76
C LEU A 5 10.18 -0.28 -42.90
N VAL A 6 9.77 -1.45 -43.43
CA VAL A 6 8.88 -2.37 -42.71
C VAL A 6 9.55 -2.96 -41.46
N GLY A 7 10.85 -3.29 -41.55
CA GLY A 7 11.62 -3.77 -40.40
C GLY A 7 11.74 -2.75 -39.27
N LEU A 8 11.91 -1.46 -39.59
CA LEU A 8 12.00 -0.38 -38.60
C LEU A 8 10.68 -0.14 -37.86
N ILE A 9 9.54 -0.24 -38.57
CA ILE A 9 8.21 -0.07 -37.97
C ILE A 9 7.91 -1.22 -37.00
N ALA A 10 8.24 -2.46 -37.36
CA ALA A 10 8.04 -3.62 -36.49
C ALA A 10 8.88 -3.52 -35.20
N VAL A 11 10.14 -3.07 -35.29
CA VAL A 11 11.00 -2.87 -34.11
C VAL A 11 10.46 -1.75 -33.22
N ALA A 12 10.04 -0.62 -33.79
CA ALA A 12 9.48 0.49 -33.02
C ALA A 12 8.20 0.08 -32.25
N ALA A 13 7.33 -0.72 -32.87
CA ALA A 13 6.12 -1.23 -32.23
C ALA A 13 6.44 -2.20 -31.06
N VAL A 14 7.46 -3.05 -31.20
CA VAL A 14 7.91 -3.95 -30.13
C VAL A 14 8.54 -3.17 -28.96
N VAL A 15 9.34 -2.14 -29.26
CA VAL A 15 9.94 -1.29 -28.21
C VAL A 15 8.87 -0.48 -27.47
N ALA A 16 7.88 0.07 -28.17
CA ALA A 16 6.78 0.81 -27.57
C ALA A 16 5.89 -0.08 -26.68
N THR A 17 5.59 -1.30 -27.11
CA THR A 17 4.80 -2.26 -26.30
C THR A 17 5.56 -2.74 -25.06
N LEU A 18 6.87 -2.96 -25.15
CA LEU A 18 7.71 -3.25 -23.99
C LEU A 18 7.78 -2.09 -23.00
N TRP A 19 7.72 -0.84 -23.46
CA TRP A 19 7.71 0.34 -22.60
C TRP A 19 6.41 0.50 -21.81
N VAL A 20 5.25 0.30 -22.43
CA VAL A 20 3.95 0.39 -21.74
C VAL A 20 3.79 -0.72 -20.71
N LEU A 21 4.33 -1.92 -20.99
CA LEU A 21 4.33 -3.03 -20.03
C LEU A 21 5.30 -2.81 -18.85
N ASN A 22 6.25 -1.88 -18.97
CA ASN A 22 7.25 -1.58 -17.93
C ASN A 22 6.89 -0.39 -17.04
N CYS A 23 5.71 0.23 -17.21
CA CYS A 23 5.07 1.03 -16.16
C CYS A 23 4.49 0.09 -15.09
N SER A 24 5.35 -0.74 -14.49
CA SER A 24 4.97 -1.53 -13.32
C SER A 24 4.91 -0.56 -12.15
N GLY A 25 3.72 -0.32 -11.59
CA GLY A 25 3.61 0.31 -10.28
C GLY A 25 4.12 -0.61 -9.16
N PRO A 26 4.12 -0.14 -7.91
CA PRO A 26 4.45 -0.98 -6.77
C PRO A 26 3.45 -2.14 -6.65
N LYS A 27 3.92 -3.24 -6.08
CA LYS A 27 3.07 -4.36 -5.65
C LYS A 27 3.17 -4.43 -4.12
N PRO A 28 2.35 -3.65 -3.39
CA PRO A 28 2.41 -3.64 -1.94
C PRO A 28 1.91 -4.96 -1.35
N VAL A 29 2.57 -5.42 -0.30
CA VAL A 29 2.21 -6.59 0.50
C VAL A 29 2.28 -6.19 1.96
N VAL A 30 1.18 -6.39 2.69
CA VAL A 30 1.13 -6.18 4.14
C VAL A 30 1.82 -7.34 4.83
N GLY A 31 2.77 -7.02 5.71
CA GLY A 31 3.50 -7.95 6.55
C GLY A 31 2.92 -8.00 7.97
N GLU A 32 3.81 -7.95 8.96
CA GLU A 32 3.42 -7.92 10.37
C GLU A 32 2.57 -6.70 10.70
N VAL A 33 1.48 -6.93 11.44
CA VAL A 33 0.57 -5.90 11.97
C VAL A 33 0.52 -6.03 13.48
N ARG A 34 0.81 -4.93 14.17
CA ARG A 34 0.84 -4.83 15.63
C ARG A 34 -0.06 -3.71 16.11
N LEU A 35 -0.86 -4.01 17.13
CA LEU A 35 -1.60 -3.00 17.89
C LEU A 35 -0.80 -2.62 19.14
N VAL A 36 -0.63 -1.33 19.36
CA VAL A 36 -0.08 -0.75 20.59
C VAL A 36 -1.20 -0.01 21.30
N GLU A 37 -1.53 -0.48 22.50
CA GLU A 37 -2.58 0.11 23.33
C GLU A 37 -2.14 1.49 23.89
N PRO A 38 -3.10 2.41 24.08
CA PRO A 38 -2.81 3.72 24.65
C PRO A 38 -2.33 3.63 26.09
N THR A 39 -1.33 4.44 26.46
CA THR A 39 -0.76 4.50 27.81
C THR A 39 -1.51 5.41 28.78
N ALA A 40 -2.41 6.26 28.25
CA ALA A 40 -3.20 7.20 29.04
C ALA A 40 -4.67 7.23 28.54
N PRO A 41 -5.64 7.52 29.42
CA PRO A 41 -7.03 7.70 29.01
C PRO A 41 -7.16 8.79 27.93
N GLY A 42 -7.79 8.45 26.81
CA GLY A 42 -8.00 9.37 25.68
C GLY A 42 -6.81 9.51 24.71
N ALA A 43 -5.68 8.84 24.96
CA ALA A 43 -4.61 8.72 23.98
C ALA A 43 -5.05 7.81 22.80
N PRO A 44 -4.52 8.02 21.58
CA PRO A 44 -4.87 7.19 20.44
C PRO A 44 -4.27 5.78 20.56
N TYR A 45 -4.94 4.80 19.96
CA TYR A 45 -4.34 3.51 19.65
C TYR A 45 -3.36 3.68 18.51
N ARG A 46 -2.21 3.02 18.58
CA ARG A 46 -1.21 3.04 17.51
C ARG A 46 -1.18 1.69 16.81
N VAL A 47 -1.42 1.68 15.51
CA VAL A 47 -1.30 0.50 14.66
C VAL A 47 -0.02 0.62 13.86
N GLU A 48 0.85 -0.38 14.02
CA GLU A 48 2.12 -0.50 13.31
C GLU A 48 2.00 -1.63 12.30
N ALA A 49 2.26 -1.36 11.03
CA ALA A 49 2.22 -2.37 9.98
C ALA A 49 3.43 -2.26 9.06
N THR A 50 4.08 -3.37 8.77
CA THR A 50 5.12 -3.42 7.73
C THR A 50 4.47 -3.56 6.36
N VAL A 51 4.90 -2.75 5.41
CA VAL A 51 4.45 -2.84 4.00
C VAL A 51 5.68 -2.98 3.13
N ARG A 52 5.71 -4.03 2.31
CA ARG A 52 6.81 -4.33 1.38
C ARG A 52 6.35 -4.21 -0.06
N ASN A 53 7.22 -3.71 -0.92
CA ASN A 53 7.03 -3.73 -2.36
C ASN A 53 7.72 -4.95 -2.97
N ASP A 54 6.95 -5.81 -3.64
CA ASP A 54 7.47 -7.02 -4.26
C ASP A 54 7.88 -6.80 -5.73
N ARG A 55 7.87 -5.55 -6.19
CA ARG A 55 8.27 -5.17 -7.56
C ARG A 55 9.28 -4.04 -7.56
N SER A 56 9.92 -3.87 -8.71
CA SER A 56 10.81 -2.75 -8.98
C SER A 56 10.09 -1.43 -9.29
N GLY A 57 8.76 -1.49 -9.42
CA GLY A 57 7.90 -0.33 -9.64
C GLY A 57 7.79 0.54 -8.40
N GLU A 58 7.64 1.85 -8.57
CA GLU A 58 7.51 2.79 -7.45
C GLU A 58 6.22 3.58 -7.57
N GLY A 59 5.70 4.05 -6.44
CA GLY A 59 4.53 4.92 -6.45
C GLY A 59 3.93 5.13 -5.08
N GLN A 60 2.90 5.97 -5.07
CA GLN A 60 2.09 6.22 -3.90
C GLN A 60 1.04 5.12 -3.74
N ILE A 61 0.91 4.58 -2.54
CA ILE A 61 -0.10 3.60 -2.14
C ILE A 61 -1.10 4.25 -1.18
N GLU A 62 -2.32 3.70 -1.13
CA GLU A 62 -3.30 4.02 -0.10
C GLU A 62 -3.33 2.89 0.93
N VAL A 63 -3.26 3.25 2.21
CA VAL A 63 -3.31 2.31 3.33
C VAL A 63 -4.54 2.63 4.17
N LYS A 64 -5.42 1.63 4.31
CA LYS A 64 -6.62 1.70 5.14
C LYS A 64 -6.40 0.87 6.39
N VAL A 65 -6.40 1.54 7.53
CA VAL A 65 -6.24 0.92 8.84
C VAL A 65 -7.57 0.92 9.56
N ARG A 66 -8.00 -0.24 10.06
CA ARG A 66 -9.27 -0.44 10.75
C ARG A 66 -9.03 -1.07 12.11
N LEU A 67 -9.68 -0.54 13.15
CA LEU A 67 -9.77 -1.13 14.47
C LEU A 67 -11.18 -1.66 14.66
N ARG A 68 -11.32 -2.98 14.76
CA ARG A 68 -12.61 -3.64 15.00
C ARG A 68 -12.73 -4.03 16.48
N GLU A 69 -13.70 -3.46 17.18
CA GLU A 69 -13.97 -3.79 18.57
C GLU A 69 -14.48 -5.23 18.68
N LYS A 70 -13.89 -6.01 19.59
CA LYS A 70 -14.18 -7.45 19.71
C LYS A 70 -15.59 -7.73 20.25
N THR A 71 -16.12 -6.85 21.10
CA THR A 71 -17.41 -7.06 21.78
C THR A 71 -18.59 -6.58 20.94
N SER A 72 -18.52 -5.35 20.44
CA SER A 72 -19.64 -4.71 19.71
C SER A 72 -19.57 -4.90 18.20
N GLY A 73 -18.38 -5.23 17.66
CA GLY A 73 -18.10 -5.20 16.23
C GLY A 73 -17.94 -3.79 15.65
N HIS A 74 -18.07 -2.74 16.47
CA HIS A 74 -17.87 -1.35 16.04
C HIS A 74 -16.48 -1.17 15.44
N THR A 75 -16.40 -0.44 14.33
CA THR A 75 -15.15 -0.25 13.60
C THR A 75 -14.79 1.23 13.55
N VAL A 76 -13.54 1.55 13.89
CA VAL A 76 -12.94 2.86 13.64
C VAL A 76 -11.91 2.70 12.54
N GLN A 77 -11.86 3.62 11.57
CA GLN A 77 -10.94 3.52 10.45
C GLN A 77 -10.22 4.83 10.14
N GLN A 78 -9.04 4.71 9.55
CA GLN A 78 -8.24 5.81 9.04
C GLN A 78 -7.59 5.41 7.72
N GLU A 79 -7.58 6.34 6.77
CA GLU A 79 -6.89 6.21 5.49
C GLU A 79 -5.67 7.12 5.50
N LEU A 80 -4.57 6.63 4.94
CA LEU A 80 -3.31 7.37 4.81
C LEU A 80 -2.63 6.99 3.50
N LYS A 81 -1.83 7.92 2.98
CA LYS A 81 -1.06 7.72 1.75
C LYS A 81 0.41 7.60 2.11
N ALA A 82 1.10 6.68 1.45
CA ALA A 82 2.53 6.48 1.65
C ALA A 82 3.22 6.26 0.30
N ASP A 83 4.43 6.78 0.16
CA ASP A 83 5.27 6.46 -0.99
C ASP A 83 5.99 5.13 -0.73
N LEU A 84 6.02 4.26 -1.74
CA LEU A 84 6.64 2.96 -1.66
C LEU A 84 7.59 2.78 -2.86
N LYS A 85 8.89 2.75 -2.58
CA LYS A 85 9.96 2.63 -3.58
C LYS A 85 10.18 1.19 -4.00
N SER A 86 10.98 1.03 -5.04
CA SER A 86 11.37 -0.25 -5.62
C SER A 86 11.98 -1.17 -4.56
N ASN A 87 11.38 -2.36 -4.37
CA ASN A 87 11.82 -3.36 -3.40
C ASN A 87 11.95 -2.85 -1.94
N GLU A 88 11.30 -1.73 -1.61
CA GLU A 88 11.35 -1.15 -0.26
C GLU A 88 10.45 -1.91 0.71
N GLN A 89 10.84 -1.91 1.98
CA GLN A 89 9.98 -2.25 3.10
C GLN A 89 9.91 -1.04 4.04
N THR A 90 8.69 -0.58 4.33
CA THR A 90 8.44 0.58 5.18
C THR A 90 7.53 0.23 6.36
N LEU A 91 7.67 0.98 7.45
CA LEU A 91 6.80 0.89 8.63
C LEU A 91 5.72 1.96 8.52
N ILE A 92 4.47 1.52 8.40
CA ILE A 92 3.29 2.38 8.47
C ILE A 92 2.85 2.48 9.92
N VAL A 93 2.63 3.71 10.38
CA VAL A 93 2.14 4.01 11.73
C VAL A 93 0.86 4.83 11.60
N ALA A 94 -0.24 4.30 12.11
CA ALA A 94 -1.53 5.01 12.16
C ALA A 94 -1.96 5.22 13.61
N GLU A 95 -2.49 6.40 13.91
CA GLU A 95 -2.98 6.77 15.23
C GLU A 95 -4.50 6.97 15.20
N LEU A 96 -5.24 6.01 15.76
CA LEU A 96 -6.68 6.00 15.74
C LEU A 96 -7.23 6.37 17.12
N LYS A 97 -8.05 7.41 17.19
CA LYS A 97 -8.82 7.74 18.39
C LYS A 97 -10.05 6.84 18.44
N ALA A 98 -10.09 5.94 19.42
CA ALA A 98 -11.21 5.06 19.70
C ALA A 98 -11.53 5.06 21.20
N PRO A 99 -12.77 4.74 21.60
CA PRO A 99 -13.09 4.48 22.99
C PRO A 99 -12.18 3.42 23.62
N ALA A 100 -12.08 3.40 24.95
CA ALA A 100 -11.34 2.35 25.64
C ALA A 100 -12.02 0.99 25.42
N GLY A 101 -11.27 0.02 24.92
CA GLY A 101 -11.80 -1.31 24.62
C GLY A 101 -10.73 -2.25 24.04
N SER A 102 -11.16 -3.47 23.72
CA SER A 102 -10.32 -4.48 23.06
C SER A 102 -10.60 -4.50 21.57
N TYR A 103 -9.56 -4.30 20.77
CA TYR A 103 -9.65 -4.18 19.32
C TYR A 103 -8.83 -5.26 18.61
N THR A 104 -9.22 -5.55 17.37
CA THR A 104 -8.43 -6.30 16.40
C THR A 104 -8.00 -5.34 15.29
N PRO A 105 -6.70 -5.17 15.02
CA PRO A 105 -6.23 -4.34 13.92
C PRO A 105 -6.38 -5.07 12.58
N GLU A 106 -6.85 -4.35 11.57
CA GLU A 106 -6.91 -4.80 10.19
C GLU A 106 -6.26 -3.72 9.30
N VAL A 107 -5.42 -4.13 8.35
CA VAL A 107 -4.71 -3.22 7.46
C VAL A 107 -4.86 -3.71 6.03
N GLU A 108 -5.33 -2.83 5.17
CA GLU A 108 -5.47 -3.05 3.73
C GLU A 108 -4.62 -2.03 2.99
N VAL A 109 -4.01 -2.46 1.88
CA VAL A 109 -3.21 -1.58 1.03
C VAL A 109 -3.66 -1.74 -0.40
N GLU A 110 -3.86 -0.62 -1.10
CA GLU A 110 -4.27 -0.58 -2.49
C GLU A 110 -3.30 0.26 -3.33
N TYR A 111 -3.08 -0.21 -4.56
CA TYR A 111 -2.43 0.54 -5.63
C TYR A 111 -3.18 0.27 -6.95
N PRO A 112 -3.49 1.30 -7.75
CA PRO A 112 -3.31 2.73 -7.46
C PRO A 112 -4.25 3.23 -6.34
N PRO A 113 -3.94 4.36 -5.68
CA PRO A 113 -4.86 5.03 -4.74
C PRO A 113 -6.19 5.42 -5.42
N ARG A 114 -7.29 5.44 -4.66
CA ARG A 114 -8.60 5.88 -5.15
C ARG A 114 -8.89 7.36 -4.88
#